data_AF-A0A0L6ZA28-F1
#
_entry.id   AF-A0A0L6ZA28-F1
#
_cell.length_a   1.000
_cell.length_b   1.000
_cell.length_c   1.000
_cell.angle_alpha   90.00
_cell.angle_beta   90.00
_cell.angle_gamma   90.00
#
_symmetry.space_group_name_H-M   'P 1'
#
loop_
_entity.id
_entity.type
_entity.pdbx_description
1 polymer ?
#
loop_
_entity_poly.entity_id
_entity_poly.type
_entity_poly.pdbx_seq_one_letter_code
_entity_poly.pdbx_strand_id
1 'polypeptide(L)' 'MRNNERNKILMNGSFISLGLVAVLDNIFSHWLFKWHRILPNETLSEYLEVALFILGLVLLGIGVFREIKDRRAKS' A
#
# COMPACT_ATOMS: atom_id res chain seq x y z
N MET A 1 -17.01 6.35 22.26
CA MET A 1 -17.24 6.86 20.89
C MET A 1 -15.98 7.48 20.25
N ARG A 2 -15.28 8.43 20.89
CA ARG A 2 -14.06 9.09 20.34
C ARG A 2 -12.92 8.15 19.91
N ASN A 3 -12.73 7.02 20.58
CA ASN A 3 -11.66 6.06 20.23
C ASN A 3 -11.94 5.33 18.91
N ASN A 4 -13.21 5.10 18.58
CA ASN A 4 -13.59 4.38 17.36
C ASN A 4 -13.30 5.22 16.11
N GLU A 5 -13.54 6.53 16.17
CA GLU A 5 -13.21 7.46 15.07
C GLU A 5 -11.71 7.59 14.87
N ARG A 6 -10.92 7.69 15.96
CA ARG A 6 -9.46 7.68 15.85
C ARG A 6 -8.96 6.39 15.22
N ASN A 7 -9.47 5.23 15.65
CA ASN A 7 -9.07 3.94 15.10
C ASN A 7 -9.42 3.82 13.61
N LYS A 8 -10.57 4.35 13.17
CA LYS A 8 -10.93 4.39 11.75
C LYS A 8 -9.95 5.24 10.95
N ILE A 9 -9.63 6.44 11.42
CA ILE A 9 -8.70 7.36 10.75
C ILE A 9 -7.31 6.72 10.66
N LEU A 10 -6.81 6.17 11.77
CA LEU A 10 -5.52 5.48 11.82
C LEU A 10 -5.49 4.29 10.85
N MET A 11 -6.56 3.50 10.80
CA MET A 11 -6.61 2.32 9.94
C MET A 11 -6.70 2.70 8.45
N ASN A 12 -7.53 3.69 8.09
CA ASN A 12 -7.60 4.20 6.72
C ASN A 12 -6.24 4.79 6.28
N GLY A 13 -5.64 5.64 7.11
CA GLY A 13 -4.33 6.23 6.85
C GLY A 13 -3.22 5.19 6.74
N SER A 14 -3.26 4.13 7.56
CA SER A 14 -2.30 3.03 7.50
C SER A 14 -2.40 2.28 6.17
N PHE A 15 -3.61 1.95 5.71
CA PHE A 15 -3.79 1.27 4.42
C PHE A 15 -3.29 2.11 3.24
N ILE A 16 -3.60 3.42 3.25
CA ILE A 16 -3.14 4.34 2.21
C ILE A 16 -1.60 4.43 2.23
N SER A 17 -1.02 4.64 3.42
CA SER A 17 0.42 4.85 3.55
C SER A 17 1.21 3.58 3.19
N LEU A 18 0.82 2.43 3.72
CA LEU A 18 1.48 1.15 3.42
C LEU A 18 1.33 0.77 1.94
N GLY A 19 0.13 0.95 1.38
CA GLY A 19 -0.11 0.67 -0.03
C GLY A 19 0.70 1.57 -0.95
N LEU A 20 0.74 2.87 -0.65
CA LEU A 20 1.51 3.84 -1.42
C LEU A 20 3.02 3.58 -1.35
N VAL A 21 3.55 3.35 -0.14
CA VAL A 21 4.98 3.05 0.03
C VAL A 21 5.37 1.77 -0.70
N ALA A 22 4.57 0.71 -0.61
CA ALA A 22 4.84 -0.54 -1.32
C ALA A 22 4.86 -0.35 -2.85
N VAL A 23 3.92 0.44 -3.39
CA VAL A 23 3.86 0.75 -4.83
C VAL A 23 5.08 1.55 -5.26
N LEU A 24 5.41 2.62 -4.52
CA LEU A 24 6.55 3.48 -4.85
C LEU A 24 7.87 2.72 -4.74
N ASP A 25 8.06 1.93 -3.70
CA ASP A 25 9.27 1.15 -3.50
C ASP A 25 9.49 0.12 -4.63
N ASN A 26 8.44 -0.61 -5.03
CA ASN A 26 8.55 -1.54 -6.16
C ASN A 26 8.89 -0.82 -7.48
N ILE A 27 8.29 0.35 -7.74
CA ILE A 27 8.59 1.11 -8.95
C ILE A 27 10.03 1.65 -8.92
N PHE A 28 10.40 2.38 -7.87
CA PHE A 28 11.65 3.12 -7.83
C PHE A 28 12.82 2.24 -7.43
N SER A 29 12.74 1.57 -6.29
CA SER A 29 13.84 0.77 -5.73
C SER A 29 14.06 -0.51 -6.51
N HIS A 30 12.99 -1.20 -6.92
CA HIS A 30 13.11 -2.52 -7.57
C HIS A 30 13.17 -2.46 -9.10
N TRP A 31 12.32 -1.68 -9.77
CA TRP A 31 12.26 -1.70 -11.24
C TRP A 31 13.11 -0.62 -11.91
N LEU A 32 13.03 0.63 -11.43
CA LEU A 32 13.72 1.76 -12.06
C LEU A 32 15.20 1.79 -11.73
N PHE A 33 15.53 1.81 -10.44
CA PHE A 33 16.92 1.94 -9.99
C PHE A 33 17.59 0.61 -9.67
N LYS A 34 16.80 -0.45 -9.43
CA LYS A 34 17.29 -1.79 -9.07
C LYS A 34 18.27 -1.75 -7.89
N TRP A 35 18.00 -0.92 -6.87
CA TRP A 35 18.84 -0.69 -5.70
C TRP A 35 19.08 -1.94 -4.87
N HIS A 36 18.06 -2.77 -4.72
CA HIS A 36 18.16 -4.06 -4.08
C HIS A 36 17.17 -5.04 -4.72
N ARG A 37 17.44 -6.33 -4.51
CA ARG A 37 16.51 -7.40 -4.85
C ARG A 37 15.98 -8.03 -3.57
N ILE A 38 14.77 -8.56 -3.63
CA ILE A 38 14.18 -9.21 -2.45
C ILE A 38 14.83 -10.56 -2.20
N LEU A 39 15.11 -11.29 -3.29
CA LEU A 39 15.75 -12.61 -3.24
C LEU A 39 16.95 -12.66 -4.19
N PRO A 40 17.94 -13.53 -3.90
CA PRO A 40 19.10 -13.71 -4.77
C PRO A 40 18.74 -14.39 -6.11
N ASN A 41 17.66 -15.18 -6.14
CA ASN A 41 17.13 -15.76 -7.38
C ASN A 41 16.34 -14.71 -8.15
N GLU A 42 16.75 -14.40 -9.40
CA GLU A 42 16.16 -13.32 -10.19
C GLU A 42 14.67 -13.56 -10.47
N THR A 43 14.33 -14.72 -11.02
CA THR A 43 12.97 -15.06 -11.44
C THR A 43 11.99 -15.07 -10.25
N LEU A 44 12.42 -15.63 -9.13
CA LEU A 44 11.59 -15.66 -7.92
C LEU A 44 11.44 -14.26 -7.29
N SER A 45 12.50 -13.43 -7.34
CA SER A 45 12.43 -12.03 -6.88
C SER A 45 11.42 -11.24 -7.70
N GLU A 46 11.46 -11.36 -9.02
CA GLU A 46 10.54 -10.64 -9.93
C GLU A 46 9.07 -11.00 -9.64
N TYR A 47 8.75 -12.29 -9.46
CA TYR A 47 7.39 -12.70 -9.09
C TYR A 47 6.95 -12.12 -7.75
N LEU A 48 7.85 -12.06 -6.77
CA LEU A 48 7.55 -11.52 -5.45
C LEU A 48 7.36 -9.99 -5.48
N GLU A 49 8.19 -9.28 -6.25
CA GLU A 49 8.08 -7.83 -6.47
C GLU A 49 6.72 -7.49 -7.11
N VAL A 50 6.32 -8.22 -8.15
CA VAL A 50 4.99 -8.04 -8.77
C VAL A 50 3.87 -8.35 -7.76
N ALA A 51 4.00 -9.40 -6.96
CA ALA A 51 2.99 -9.75 -5.95
C ALA A 51 2.86 -8.66 -4.87
N LEU A 52 3.98 -8.12 -4.39
CA LEU A 52 4.01 -7.03 -3.40
C LEU A 52 3.50 -5.71 -3.98
N PHE A 53 3.79 -5.43 -5.25
CA PHE A 53 3.23 -4.30 -5.96
C PHE A 53 1.70 -4.39 -6.05
N ILE A 54 1.16 -5.55 -6.45
CA ILE A 54 -0.29 -5.80 -6.50
C ILE A 54 -0.91 -5.67 -5.11
N LEU A 55 -0.28 -6.23 -4.08
CA LEU A 55 -0.73 -6.09 -2.70
C LEU A 55 -0.76 -4.62 -2.28
N GLY A 56 0.27 -3.84 -2.63
CA GLY A 56 0.33 -2.41 -2.40
C GLY A 56 -0.84 -1.65 -3.06
N LEU A 57 -1.15 -1.95 -4.32
CA LEU A 57 -2.30 -1.39 -5.02
C LEU A 57 -3.63 -1.74 -4.35
N VAL A 58 -3.79 -2.99 -3.89
CA VAL A 58 -4.99 -3.44 -3.18
C VAL A 58 -5.15 -2.70 -1.85
N LEU A 59 -4.09 -2.60 -1.04
CA LEU A 59 -4.13 -1.87 0.22
C LEU A 59 -4.43 -0.39 0.00
N LEU A 60 -3.79 0.24 -0.99
CA LEU A 60 -4.03 1.64 -1.34
C LEU A 60 -5.48 1.84 -1.79
N GLY A 61 -5.98 0.98 -2.68
CA GLY A 61 -7.36 1.04 -3.17
C GLY A 61 -8.39 0.89 -2.05
N ILE A 62 -8.19 -0.08 -1.14
CA ILE A 62 -9.03 -0.26 0.05
C ILE A 62 -8.97 0.98 0.94
N GLY A 63 -7.77 1.49 1.23
CA GLY A 63 -7.58 2.67 2.07
C GLY A 63 -8.30 3.90 1.52
N VAL A 64 -8.09 4.20 0.24
CA VAL A 64 -8.73 5.33 -0.46
C VAL A 64 -10.24 5.16 -0.51
N PHE A 65 -10.74 3.97 -0.85
CA PHE A 65 -12.18 3.70 -0.89
C PHE A 65 -12.84 3.93 0.47
N ARG A 66 -12.23 3.41 1.54
CA ARG A 66 -12.71 3.59 2.92
C ARG A 66 -12.73 5.06 3.33
N GLU A 67 -11.67 5.79 2.99
CA GLU A 67 -11.55 7.22 3.29
C GLU A 67 -12.61 8.06 2.55
N ILE A 68 -12.85 7.78 1.27
CA ILE A 68 -13.91 8.45 0.49
C ILE A 68 -15.28 8.16 1.08
N LYS A 69 -15.55 6.90 1.44
CA LYS A 69 -16.83 6.52 2.06
C LYS A 69 -17.05 7.20 3.40
N ASP A 70 -16.02 7.28 4.24
CA ASP A 70 -16.10 7.94 5.55
C ASP A 70 -16.35 9.45 5.41
N ARG A 71 -15.70 10.12 4.45
CA ARG A 71 -15.92 11.54 4.15
C ARG A 71 -17.33 11.82 3.63
N ARG A 72 -17.86 10.96 2.75
CA ARG A 72 -19.24 11.09 2.24
C ARG A 72 -20.29 10.91 3.33
N ALA A 73 -20.05 10.03 4.31
CA ALA A 73 -20.97 9.82 5.43
C ALA A 73 -20.97 10.98 6.45
N LYS A 74 -19.94 11.83 6.43
CA LYS A 74 -19.79 13.00 7.30
C LYS A 74 -20.23 14.31 6.63
N SER A 75 -20.52 14.29 5.33
CA SER A 75 -21.09 15.40 4.55
C SER A 75 -22.60 15.39 4.58
#